data_AF-A0A9D9DGR9-F1
#
_entry.id   AF-A0A9D9DGR9-F1
#
_cell.length_a   1.000
_cell.length_b   1.000
_cell.length_c   1.000
_cell.angle_alpha   90.00
_cell.angle_beta   90.00
_cell.angle_gamma   90.00
#
_symmetry.space_group_name_H-M   'P 1'
#
loop_
_entity.id
_entity.type
_entity.pdbx_description
1 polymer ?
#
loop_
_entity_poly.entity_id
_entity_poly.type
_entity_poly.pdbx_seq_one_letter_code
_entity_poly.pdbx_strand_id
1 'polypeptide(L)'
;MNNYMQRKIAKAKEEGIDLFLGQNLYENKQDSIWYDGLIASFTYNNRYEVKVVATGDTKVNIDGCTYKFPNWDDLYENRIKSDHDLFKKLNNGTFGWLENNWFEYSIYDKEKDDYLTDFLETDNVLDDLEDALDIKGYISFINEYEKENNKERER
;
A
#
# COMPACT_ATOMS: atom_id res chain seq x y z
N MET A 1 12.07 -3.51 14.46
CA MET A 1 10.60 -3.52 14.34
C MET A 1 10.02 -2.57 15.38
N ASN A 2 9.23 -1.56 14.97
CA ASN A 2 8.70 -0.57 15.91
C ASN A 2 7.41 -1.07 16.61
N ASN A 3 6.95 -0.34 17.64
CA ASN A 3 5.76 -0.69 18.42
C ASN A 3 4.49 -0.79 17.55
N TYR A 4 4.39 0.01 16.49
CA TYR A 4 3.26 -0.02 15.57
C TYR A 4 3.15 -1.37 14.85
N MET A 5 4.23 -1.82 14.21
CA MET A 5 4.28 -3.11 13.52
C MET A 5 4.00 -4.29 14.46
N GLN A 6 4.54 -4.25 15.69
CA GLN A 6 4.29 -5.28 16.69
C GLN A 6 2.80 -5.39 17.06
N ARG A 7 2.11 -4.25 17.21
CA ARG A 7 0.66 -4.23 17.47
C ARG A 7 -0.13 -4.82 16.30
N LYS A 8 0.24 -4.51 15.05
CA LYS A 8 -0.44 -5.06 13.86
C LYS A 8 -0.27 -6.58 13.73
N ILE A 9 0.94 -7.09 13.97
CA ILE A 9 1.20 -8.55 14.00
C ILE A 9 0.40 -9.22 15.13
N ALA A 10 0.35 -8.62 16.33
CA ALA A 10 -0.40 -9.17 17.45
C ALA A 10 -1.91 -9.25 17.14
N LYS A 11 -2.50 -8.18 16.59
CA LYS A 11 -3.90 -8.17 16.15
C LYS A 11 -4.19 -9.23 15.09
N ALA A 12 -3.33 -9.39 14.08
CA ALA A 12 -3.51 -10.42 13.06
C ALA A 12 -3.50 -11.84 13.69
N LYS A 13 -2.63 -12.06 14.67
CA LYS A 13 -2.53 -13.32 15.38
C LYS A 13 -3.77 -13.65 16.23
N GLU A 14 -4.46 -12.64 16.75
CA GLU A 14 -5.78 -12.83 17.41
C GLU A 14 -6.82 -13.43 16.45
N GLU A 15 -6.68 -13.16 15.15
CA GLU A 15 -7.52 -13.72 14.07
C GLU A 15 -6.95 -15.03 13.49
N GLY A 16 -5.90 -15.60 14.08
CA GLY A 16 -5.24 -16.80 13.57
C GLY A 16 -4.45 -16.59 12.28
N ILE A 17 -4.10 -15.34 11.95
CA ILE A 17 -3.36 -14.97 10.75
C ILE A 17 -1.88 -14.75 11.07
N ASP A 18 -1.02 -15.39 10.28
CA ASP A 18 0.40 -15.09 10.22
C ASP A 18 0.65 -13.95 9.21
N LEU A 19 0.73 -12.72 9.73
CA LEU A 19 0.95 -11.52 8.93
C LEU A 19 2.45 -11.29 8.65
N PHE A 20 2.78 -11.18 7.37
CA PHE A 20 4.07 -10.67 6.92
C PHE A 20 4.01 -9.15 6.74
N LEU A 21 5.09 -8.45 7.12
CA LEU A 21 5.30 -7.03 6.88
C LEU A 21 6.65 -6.81 6.19
N GLY A 22 6.63 -6.19 5.01
CA GLY A 22 7.79 -6.10 4.11
C GLY A 22 8.75 -4.95 4.39
N GLN A 23 8.30 -3.90 5.08
CA GLN A 23 9.08 -2.68 5.31
C GLN A 23 8.87 -2.14 6.74
N ASN A 24 9.76 -1.24 7.19
CA ASN A 24 9.55 -0.53 8.45
C ASN A 24 8.39 0.47 8.27
N LEU A 25 7.21 0.08 8.73
CA LEU A 25 6.01 0.92 8.68
C LEU A 25 5.93 1.79 9.92
N TYR A 26 5.89 3.11 9.76
CA TYR A 26 5.78 4.07 10.86
C TYR A 26 4.35 4.56 11.00
N GLU A 27 3.95 4.89 12.23
CA GLU A 27 2.63 5.44 12.54
C GLU A 27 2.44 6.86 11.95
N ASN A 28 3.53 7.61 11.78
CA ASN A 28 3.54 8.94 11.17
C ASN A 28 4.26 8.92 9.82
N LYS A 29 3.62 9.46 8.79
CA LYS A 29 3.98 9.28 7.38
C LYS A 29 5.09 10.20 6.87
N GLN A 30 5.30 11.36 7.49
CA GLN A 30 6.26 12.39 7.05
C GLN A 30 7.73 11.90 7.04
N ASP A 31 8.03 10.78 7.69
CA ASP A 31 9.37 10.21 7.76
C ASP A 31 9.65 9.14 6.67
N SER A 32 8.74 8.94 5.72
CA SER A 32 8.84 7.81 4.78
C SER A 32 8.43 8.21 3.36
N ILE A 33 9.40 8.18 2.45
CA ILE A 33 9.17 8.02 1.01
C ILE A 33 8.73 6.56 0.84
N TRP A 34 7.52 6.35 0.32
CA TRP A 34 6.98 5.02 0.10
C TRP A 34 7.46 4.56 -1.27
N TYR A 35 8.29 3.52 -1.29
CA TYR A 35 8.72 2.88 -2.52
C TYR A 35 7.65 1.88 -2.93
N ASP A 36 7.32 1.86 -4.22
CA ASP A 36 6.52 0.80 -4.85
C ASP A 36 6.98 -0.56 -4.31
N GLY A 37 6.08 -1.23 -3.58
CA GLY A 37 6.47 -2.46 -2.94
C GLY A 37 5.45 -3.05 -1.97
N LEU A 38 5.60 -4.36 -1.78
CA LEU A 38 4.82 -5.12 -0.83
C LEU A 38 5.07 -4.61 0.59
N ILE A 39 4.02 -4.10 1.22
CA ILE A 39 4.07 -3.65 2.62
C ILE A 39 3.55 -4.71 3.58
N ALA A 40 2.56 -5.50 3.15
CA ALA A 40 2.00 -6.55 3.96
C ALA A 40 1.45 -7.69 3.09
N SER A 41 1.47 -8.90 3.63
CA SER A 41 0.77 -10.03 3.02
C SER A 41 0.40 -11.08 4.05
N PHE A 42 -0.67 -11.82 3.78
CA PHE A 42 -1.00 -13.01 4.54
C PHE A 42 -1.77 -14.02 3.69
N THR A 43 -1.88 -15.25 4.19
CA THR A 43 -2.73 -16.28 3.60
C THR A 43 -3.86 -16.63 4.56
N TYR A 44 -5.08 -16.72 4.04
CA TYR A 44 -6.26 -17.17 4.77
C TYR A 44 -6.77 -18.50 4.23
N ASN A 45 -7.08 -19.44 5.12
CA ASN A 45 -7.56 -20.81 4.82
C ASN A 45 -6.70 -21.58 3.80
N ASN A 46 -5.41 -21.28 3.72
CA ASN A 46 -4.48 -21.83 2.71
C ASN A 46 -4.91 -21.62 1.24
N ARG A 47 -5.94 -20.81 0.99
CA ARG A 47 -6.55 -20.60 -0.32
C ARG A 47 -6.41 -19.17 -0.82
N TYR A 48 -6.71 -18.21 0.06
CA TYR A 48 -6.70 -16.80 -0.32
C TYR A 48 -5.37 -16.16 0.05
N GLU A 49 -4.71 -15.57 -0.92
CA GLU A 49 -3.52 -14.75 -0.70
C GLU A 49 -3.94 -13.27 -0.74
N VAL A 50 -3.67 -12.55 0.35
CA VAL A 50 -3.91 -11.12 0.43
C VAL A 50 -2.58 -10.40 0.41
N LYS A 51 -2.45 -9.41 -0.48
CA LYS A 51 -1.29 -8.55 -0.59
C LYS A 51 -1.72 -7.10 -0.50
N VAL A 52 -0.96 -6.31 0.24
CA VAL A 52 -1.10 -4.86 0.33
C VAL A 52 0.21 -4.26 -0.15
N VAL A 53 0.11 -3.40 -1.14
CA VAL A 53 1.22 -2.74 -1.81
C VAL A 53 1.11 -1.24 -1.53
N ALA A 54 2.23 -0.63 -1.15
CA ALA A 54 2.34 0.81 -1.19
C ALA A 54 2.78 1.20 -2.59
N THR A 55 2.01 2.08 -3.21
CA THR A 55 2.33 2.65 -4.51
C THR A 55 2.14 4.16 -4.45
N GLY A 56 2.40 4.84 -5.54
CA GLY A 56 2.32 6.28 -5.63
C GLY A 56 2.90 6.76 -6.93
N ASP A 57 2.41 7.90 -7.42
CA ASP A 57 3.20 8.61 -8.42
C ASP A 57 4.39 9.29 -7.72
N THR A 58 5.22 10.01 -8.47
CA THR A 58 6.05 11.06 -7.90
C THR A 58 5.42 12.41 -8.23
N LYS A 59 4.82 13.10 -7.24
CA LYS A 59 4.31 14.46 -7.40
C LYS A 59 5.22 15.45 -6.70
N VAL A 60 5.70 16.42 -7.47
CA VAL A 60 6.61 17.44 -6.99
C VAL A 60 6.09 18.82 -7.37
N ASN A 61 6.13 19.75 -6.42
CA ASN A 61 5.92 21.16 -6.69
C ASN A 61 7.27 21.78 -7.06
N ILE A 62 7.38 22.37 -8.25
CA ILE A 62 8.56 23.09 -8.71
C ILE A 62 8.16 24.54 -8.97
N ASP A 63 8.72 25.47 -8.19
CA ASP A 63 8.43 26.91 -8.31
C ASP A 63 6.92 27.25 -8.32
N GLY A 64 6.12 26.55 -7.51
CA GLY A 64 4.67 26.73 -7.42
C GLY A 64 3.86 25.94 -8.45
N CYS A 65 4.50 25.23 -9.38
CA CYS A 65 3.84 24.36 -10.35
C CYS A 65 3.93 22.89 -9.95
N THR A 66 2.80 22.18 -9.95
CA THR A 66 2.77 20.74 -9.67
C THR A 66 3.07 19.92 -10.91
N TYR A 67 4.05 19.03 -10.81
CA TYR A 67 4.41 18.04 -11.83
C TYR A 67 4.15 16.64 -11.29
N LYS A 68 3.58 15.78 -12.13
CA LYS A 68 3.38 14.35 -11.87
C LYS A 68 4.35 13.57 -12.76
N PHE A 69 5.14 12.70 -12.15
CA PHE A 69 6.03 11.77 -12.82
C PHE A 69 5.57 10.35 -12.51
N PRO A 70 5.39 9.49 -13.52
CA PRO A 70 4.93 8.12 -13.31
C PRO A 70 6.01 7.22 -12.70
N ASN A 71 7.28 7.60 -12.77
CA ASN A 71 8.38 6.94 -12.07
C ASN A 71 9.50 7.93 -11.69
N TRP A 72 10.44 7.46 -10.88
CA TRP A 72 11.58 8.23 -10.38
C TRP A 72 12.59 8.59 -11.47
N ASP A 73 12.77 7.71 -12.45
CA ASP A 73 13.72 7.90 -13.54
C ASP A 73 13.31 9.09 -14.42
N ASP A 74 12.01 9.23 -14.71
CA ASP A 74 11.45 10.36 -15.47
C ASP A 74 11.70 11.71 -14.80
N LEU A 75 11.77 11.75 -13.46
CA LEU A 75 12.08 12.96 -12.69
C LEU A 75 13.57 13.35 -12.83
N TYR A 76 14.47 12.37 -12.71
CA TYR A 76 15.92 12.60 -12.83
C TYR A 76 16.33 12.96 -14.26
N GLU A 77 15.79 12.25 -15.25
CA GLU A 77 16.13 12.49 -16.65
C GLU A 77 15.75 13.89 -17.13
N ASN A 78 14.66 14.48 -16.59
CA ASN A 78 14.11 15.73 -17.11
C ASN A 78 14.36 16.97 -16.23
N ARG A 79 14.56 16.81 -14.91
CA ARG A 79 14.53 17.94 -13.96
C ARG A 79 15.57 17.89 -12.84
N ILE A 80 16.10 16.72 -12.47
CA ILE A 80 17.05 16.56 -11.36
C ILE A 80 18.30 15.83 -11.85
N LYS A 81 19.43 16.55 -11.93
CA LYS A 81 20.65 15.99 -12.54
C LYS A 81 21.43 15.05 -11.60
N SER A 82 21.15 15.10 -10.31
CA SER A 82 21.83 14.32 -9.26
C SER A 82 21.11 14.47 -7.92
N ASP A 83 21.40 13.59 -6.98
CA ASP A 83 20.92 13.69 -5.59
C ASP A 83 21.31 15.02 -4.94
N HIS A 84 22.51 15.52 -5.23
CA HIS A 84 22.95 16.83 -4.71
C HIS A 84 22.09 18.00 -5.25
N ASP A 85 21.70 17.94 -6.53
CA ASP A 85 20.78 18.93 -7.14
C ASP A 85 19.38 18.85 -6.50
N LEU A 86 18.89 17.63 -6.23
CA LEU A 86 17.65 17.40 -5.50
C LEU A 86 17.68 18.00 -4.10
N PHE A 87 18.69 17.67 -3.29
CA PHE A 87 18.82 18.20 -1.93
C PHE A 87 18.93 19.73 -1.90
N LYS A 88 19.66 20.29 -2.86
CA LYS A 88 19.77 21.74 -3.00
C LYS A 88 18.40 22.36 -3.27
N LYS A 89 17.63 21.81 -4.22
CA LYS A 89 16.28 22.23 -4.64
C LYS A 89 15.21 22.07 -3.55
N LEU A 90 15.32 21.06 -2.70
CA LEU A 90 14.45 20.88 -1.54
C LEU A 90 14.72 21.95 -0.48
N ASN A 91 16.00 22.20 -0.17
CA ASN A 91 16.39 23.11 0.92
C ASN A 91 16.09 24.59 0.65
N ASN A 92 16.04 25.01 -0.61
CA ASN A 92 15.71 26.37 -1.01
C ASN A 92 14.22 26.54 -1.37
N GLY A 93 13.38 25.53 -1.11
CA GLY A 93 11.93 25.60 -1.29
C GLY A 93 11.47 25.64 -2.76
N THR A 94 12.39 25.45 -3.70
CA THR A 94 12.10 25.32 -5.13
C THR A 94 11.41 24.00 -5.42
N PHE A 95 11.64 22.97 -4.61
CA PHE A 95 10.98 21.67 -4.67
C PHE A 95 10.17 21.41 -3.40
N GLY A 96 8.91 21.01 -3.57
CA GLY A 96 8.08 20.44 -2.51
C GLY A 96 7.60 19.05 -2.90
N TRP A 97 7.63 18.09 -1.97
CA TRP A 97 6.96 16.81 -2.15
C TRP A 97 5.46 16.99 -1.90
N LEU A 98 4.65 16.51 -2.82
CA LEU A 98 3.20 16.42 -2.60
C LEU A 98 2.88 14.97 -2.27
N GLU A 99 2.22 14.75 -1.13
CA GLU A 99 1.75 13.42 -0.74
C GLU A 99 0.83 12.86 -1.83
N ASN A 100 1.22 11.71 -2.37
CA ASN A 100 0.52 11.07 -3.47
C ASN A 100 0.78 9.57 -3.54
N ASN A 101 1.21 9.01 -2.42
CA ASN A 101 1.23 7.58 -2.24
C ASN A 101 -0.22 7.12 -2.04
N TRP A 102 -0.54 5.86 -2.32
CA TRP A 102 -1.77 5.21 -1.90
C TRP A 102 -1.47 3.74 -1.61
N PHE A 103 -2.40 3.06 -0.96
CA PHE A 103 -2.32 1.62 -0.83
C PHE A 103 -3.23 0.99 -1.86
N GLU A 104 -2.75 -0.11 -2.41
CA GLU A 104 -3.59 -1.01 -3.18
C GLU A 104 -3.54 -2.37 -2.52
N TYR A 105 -4.65 -3.10 -2.58
CA TYR A 105 -4.69 -4.47 -2.14
C TYR A 105 -5.26 -5.39 -3.21
N SER A 106 -4.82 -6.63 -3.17
CA SER A 106 -5.32 -7.71 -4.02
C SER A 106 -5.61 -8.94 -3.18
N ILE A 107 -6.66 -9.66 -3.57
CA ILE A 107 -7.05 -10.93 -2.97
C ILE A 107 -7.09 -11.95 -4.10
N TYR A 108 -6.14 -12.89 -4.07
CA TYR A 108 -6.02 -13.95 -5.06
C TYR A 108 -6.55 -15.27 -4.51
N ASP A 109 -7.46 -15.89 -5.25
CA ASP A 109 -8.01 -17.21 -4.95
C ASP A 109 -7.19 -18.29 -5.66
N LYS A 110 -6.29 -18.94 -4.92
CA LYS A 110 -5.40 -19.98 -5.45
C LYS A 110 -6.13 -21.22 -5.97
N GLU A 111 -7.36 -21.47 -5.52
CA GLU A 111 -8.13 -22.63 -5.97
C GLU A 111 -8.75 -22.38 -7.35
N LYS A 112 -9.19 -21.13 -7.60
CA LYS A 112 -9.79 -20.72 -8.88
C LYS A 112 -8.78 -20.17 -9.89
N ASP A 113 -7.57 -19.85 -9.43
CA ASP A 113 -6.55 -19.15 -10.23
C ASP A 113 -7.07 -17.81 -10.76
N ASP A 114 -7.69 -17.01 -9.86
CA ASP A 114 -8.34 -15.75 -10.21
C ASP A 114 -8.27 -14.71 -9.07
N TYR A 115 -8.40 -13.43 -9.42
CA TYR A 115 -8.43 -12.31 -8.47
C TYR A 115 -9.85 -11.95 -8.09
N LEU A 116 -10.12 -11.83 -6.78
CA LEU A 116 -11.42 -11.37 -6.27
C LEU A 116 -11.57 -9.85 -6.34
N THR A 117 -10.45 -9.13 -6.32
CA THR A 117 -10.37 -7.68 -6.38
C THR A 117 -9.17 -7.27 -7.23
N ASP A 118 -9.38 -6.40 -8.21
CA ASP A 118 -8.31 -5.66 -8.86
C ASP A 118 -8.04 -4.39 -8.06
N PHE A 119 -6.79 -4.23 -7.62
CA PHE A 119 -6.17 -3.07 -6.94
C PHE A 119 -7.12 -1.88 -6.69
N LEU A 120 -7.77 -1.87 -5.53
CA LEU A 120 -8.62 -0.75 -5.11
C LEU A 120 -7.76 0.35 -4.50
N GLU A 121 -7.74 1.52 -5.14
CA GLU A 121 -7.05 2.72 -4.64
C GLU A 121 -7.74 3.25 -3.38
N THR A 122 -6.96 3.59 -2.36
CA THR A 122 -7.47 4.27 -1.17
C THR A 122 -7.40 5.79 -1.36
N ASP A 123 -8.52 6.49 -1.16
CA ASP A 123 -8.69 7.91 -1.52
C ASP A 123 -7.84 8.90 -0.67
N ASN A 124 -7.24 8.52 0.47
CA ASN A 124 -6.49 9.43 1.35
C ASN A 124 -5.46 8.78 2.29
N VAL A 125 -4.19 8.91 1.91
CA VAL A 125 -3.06 8.13 2.45
C VAL A 125 -2.76 8.17 3.95
N LEU A 126 -3.32 9.13 4.70
CA LEU A 126 -3.04 9.31 6.13
C LEU A 126 -3.99 8.51 7.04
N ASP A 127 -5.25 8.38 6.64
CA ASP A 127 -6.22 7.50 7.33
C ASP A 127 -6.08 6.04 6.84
N ASP A 128 -5.49 5.85 5.66
CA ASP A 128 -5.52 4.58 4.95
C ASP A 128 -4.57 3.48 5.46
N LEU A 129 -3.50 3.73 6.23
CA LEU A 129 -2.63 2.61 6.64
C LEU A 129 -3.31 1.70 7.68
N GLU A 130 -4.11 2.29 8.57
CA GLU A 130 -4.89 1.51 9.53
C GLU A 130 -5.91 0.64 8.79
N ASP A 131 -6.61 1.23 7.83
CA ASP A 131 -7.66 0.59 7.01
C ASP A 131 -7.09 -0.40 5.99
N ALA A 132 -5.99 -0.07 5.32
CA ALA A 132 -5.26 -0.97 4.40
C ALA A 132 -4.64 -2.16 5.13
N LEU A 133 -4.51 -2.11 6.46
CA LEU A 133 -4.10 -3.24 7.28
C LEU A 133 -5.26 -3.78 8.14
N ASP A 134 -6.51 -3.53 7.74
CA ASP A 134 -7.69 -4.12 8.36
C ASP A 134 -7.87 -5.60 7.94
N ILE A 135 -7.11 -6.46 8.61
CA ILE A 135 -7.18 -7.92 8.43
C ILE A 135 -8.60 -8.46 8.61
N LYS A 136 -9.39 -7.88 9.53
CA LYS A 136 -10.78 -8.31 9.77
C LYS A 136 -11.68 -7.96 8.60
N GLY A 137 -11.50 -6.77 8.02
CA GLY A 137 -12.19 -6.35 6.81
C GLY A 137 -11.96 -7.34 5.67
N TYR A 138 -10.71 -7.69 5.40
CA TYR A 138 -10.37 -8.66 4.34
C TYR A 138 -10.98 -10.05 4.57
N ILE A 139 -10.89 -10.59 5.79
CA ILE A 139 -11.49 -11.88 6.13
C ILE A 139 -13.01 -11.84 5.98
N SER A 140 -13.65 -10.75 6.41
CA SER A 140 -15.10 -10.58 6.31
C SER A 140 -15.55 -10.59 4.85
N PHE A 141 -14.87 -9.83 3.99
CA PHE A 141 -15.12 -9.80 2.55
C PHE A 141 -14.98 -11.20 1.92
N ILE A 142 -13.89 -11.92 2.21
CA ILE A 142 -13.66 -13.28 1.68
C ILE A 142 -14.79 -14.24 2.11
N ASN A 143 -15.16 -14.21 3.39
CA ASN A 143 -16.22 -15.07 3.92
C ASN A 143 -17.60 -14.75 3.29
N GLU A 144 -17.88 -13.48 2.96
CA GLU A 144 -19.10 -13.09 2.25
C GLU A 144 -19.08 -13.60 0.81
N TYR A 145 -17.98 -13.41 0.09
CA TYR A 145 -17.78 -13.93 -1.27
C TYR A 145 -17.99 -15.45 -1.34
N GLU A 146 -17.43 -16.21 -0.40
CA GLU A 146 -17.62 -17.68 -0.34
C GLU A 146 -19.08 -18.07 -0.11
N LYS A 147 -19.79 -17.36 0.77
CA LYS A 147 -21.21 -17.61 1.04
C LYS A 147 -22.08 -17.38 -0.19
N GLU A 148 -21.78 -16.35 -0.99
CA GLU A 148 -22.53 -16.06 -2.22
C GLU A 148 -22.28 -17.12 -3.30
N ASN A 149 -21.01 -17.47 -3.54
CA ASN A 149 -20.65 -18.48 -4.55
C ASN A 149 -21.18 -19.89 -4.21
N ASN A 150 -21.22 -20.25 -2.93
CA ASN A 150 -21.75 -21.56 -2.53
C ASN A 150 -23.28 -21.65 -2.74
N LYS A 151 -24.01 -20.54 -2.56
CA LYS A 151 -25.46 -20.51 -2.84
C LYS A 151 -25.80 -20.67 -4.32
N GLU A 152 -24.92 -20.24 -5.22
CA GLU A 152 -25.12 -20.42 -6.67
C GLU A 152 -24.88 -21.87 -7.12
N ARG A 153 -24.00 -22.61 -6.43
CA ARG A 153 -23.73 -24.03 -6.71
C ARG A 153 -24.86 -24.98 -6.28
N GLU A 154 -25.70 -24.54 -5.33
CA GLU A 154 -26.84 -25.31 -4.81
C GLU A 154 -28.15 -25.06 -5.57
N ARG A 155 -28.15 -24.18 -6.57
CA ARG A 155 -29.29 -23.89 -7.46
C ARG A 155 -29.17 -24.62 -8.79
#